data_AF-A0A8H7LAF3-F1
#
_entry.id   AF-A0A8H7LAF3-F1
#
_cell.length_a   1.000
_cell.length_b   1.000
_cell.length_c   1.000
_cell.angle_alpha   90.00
_cell.angle_beta   90.00
_cell.angle_gamma   90.00
#
_symmetry.space_group_name_H-M   'P 1'
#
loop_
_entity.id
_entity.type
_entity.pdbx_description
1 polymer ?
#
loop_
_entity_poly.entity_id
_entity_poly.type
_entity_poly.pdbx_seq_one_letter_code
_entity_poly.pdbx_strand_id
1 'polypeptide(L)'
;MDNRLSDIDNLIYSATPAEKRTARFRELSFRVKFAWHVFGEMSSTVSELVYYGESNATGHRLVLRIIELDIALYALLNVRGHIDLQVKHLARKVFLAWREAIVWDSQLENTNGVLSELRQVFTKHKELAEKKIRALVVQLPDDFGC
;
A
#
# COMPACT_ATOMS: atom_id res chain seq x y z
N MET A 1 5.02 4.62 -13.44
CA MET A 1 3.89 4.72 -14.40
C MET A 1 3.44 6.18 -14.44
N ASP A 2 4.39 7.12 -14.56
CA ASP A 2 4.31 8.40 -13.82
C ASP A 2 4.16 9.68 -14.65
N ASN A 3 4.17 9.63 -15.98
CA ASN A 3 4.09 10.88 -16.77
C ASN A 3 2.67 11.37 -17.09
N ARG A 4 1.61 10.59 -16.84
CA ARG A 4 0.27 10.92 -17.40
C ARG A 4 -0.60 11.86 -16.54
N LEU A 5 -0.30 12.02 -15.26
CA LEU A 5 -1.12 12.81 -14.32
C LEU A 5 -0.56 14.22 -14.08
N SER A 6 0.76 14.40 -14.09
CA SER A 6 1.41 15.73 -14.13
C SER A 6 1.00 16.49 -15.39
N ASP A 7 0.84 15.80 -16.51
CA ASP A 7 0.31 16.35 -17.76
C ASP A 7 -1.16 16.83 -17.64
N ILE A 8 -1.97 16.18 -16.78
CA ILE A 8 -3.38 16.54 -16.56
C ILE A 8 -3.49 17.84 -15.76
N ASP A 9 -2.70 18.00 -14.70
CA ASP A 9 -2.73 19.22 -13.88
C ASP A 9 -2.22 20.44 -14.69
N ASN A 10 -1.24 20.26 -15.59
CA ASN A 10 -0.77 21.31 -16.50
C ASN A 10 -1.78 21.68 -17.62
N LEU A 11 -2.52 20.69 -18.17
CA LEU A 11 -3.53 20.94 -19.19
C LEU A 11 -4.71 21.78 -18.69
N ILE A 12 -5.06 21.71 -17.40
CA ILE A 12 -6.25 22.39 -16.87
C ILE A 12 -6.11 23.93 -16.91
N TYR A 13 -4.88 24.47 -16.94
CA TYR A 13 -4.63 25.91 -16.90
C TYR A 13 -4.53 26.57 -18.28
N SER A 14 -4.10 25.87 -19.33
CA SER A 14 -3.88 26.44 -20.67
C SER A 14 -4.78 25.89 -21.78
N ALA A 15 -5.58 24.85 -21.52
CA ALA A 15 -6.32 24.13 -22.56
C ALA A 15 -7.73 24.69 -22.84
N THR A 16 -8.29 24.33 -23.99
CA THR A 16 -9.67 24.65 -24.38
C THR A 16 -10.68 23.97 -23.44
N PRO A 17 -11.94 24.45 -23.37
CA PRO A 17 -12.97 23.83 -22.52
C PRO A 17 -13.20 22.32 -22.77
N ALA A 18 -13.02 21.86 -24.01
CA ALA A 18 -13.16 20.45 -24.38
C ALA A 18 -12.01 19.58 -23.84
N GLU A 19 -10.78 20.10 -23.87
CA GLU A 19 -9.60 19.44 -23.33
C GLU A 19 -9.66 19.36 -21.80
N LYS A 20 -10.08 20.44 -21.13
CA LYS A 20 -10.31 20.44 -19.67
C LYS A 20 -11.35 19.40 -19.25
N ARG A 21 -12.42 19.23 -20.04
CA ARG A 21 -13.46 18.21 -19.78
C ARG A 21 -12.89 16.79 -19.89
N THR A 22 -12.11 16.52 -20.94
CA THR A 22 -11.46 15.23 -21.15
C THR A 22 -10.46 14.91 -20.03
N ALA A 23 -9.66 15.89 -19.63
CA ALA A 23 -8.71 15.77 -18.52
C ALA A 23 -9.41 15.41 -17.20
N ARG A 24 -10.49 16.14 -16.85
CA ARG A 24 -11.31 15.85 -15.66
C ARG A 24 -11.95 14.45 -15.69
N PHE A 25 -12.44 14.02 -16.85
CA PHE A 25 -13.02 12.68 -16.99
C PHE A 25 -11.97 11.58 -16.78
N ARG A 26 -10.76 11.75 -17.34
CA ARG A 26 -9.64 10.82 -17.12
C ARG A 26 -9.25 10.76 -15.65
N GLU A 27 -9.15 11.91 -15.00
CA GLU A 27 -8.86 12.00 -13.58
C GLU A 27 -9.92 11.27 -12.72
N LEU A 28 -11.21 11.53 -12.98
CA LEU A 28 -12.29 10.84 -12.27
C LEU A 28 -12.25 9.33 -12.49
N SER A 29 -12.07 8.88 -13.74
CA SER A 29 -11.94 7.46 -14.07
C SER A 29 -10.78 6.80 -13.32
N PHE A 30 -9.64 7.50 -13.23
CA PHE A 30 -8.49 7.02 -12.47
C PHE A 30 -8.80 6.89 -10.98
N ARG A 31 -9.40 7.93 -10.36
CA ARG A 31 -9.77 7.92 -8.94
C ARG A 31 -10.75 6.78 -8.61
N VAL A 32 -11.76 6.57 -9.46
CA VAL A 32 -12.74 5.47 -9.29
C VAL A 32 -12.05 4.10 -9.37
N LYS A 33 -11.15 3.90 -10.35
CA LYS A 33 -10.39 2.65 -10.48
C LYS A 33 -9.49 2.40 -9.28
N PHE A 34 -8.83 3.44 -8.77
CA PHE A 34 -7.99 3.33 -7.59
C PHE A 34 -8.82 2.97 -6.35
N ALA A 35 -9.92 3.68 -6.10
CA ALA A 35 -10.81 3.39 -4.98
C ALA A 35 -11.38 1.96 -5.06
N TRP A 36 -11.79 1.51 -6.25
CA TRP A 36 -12.26 0.15 -6.48
C TRP A 36 -11.18 -0.89 -6.18
N HIS A 37 -9.94 -0.63 -6.61
CA HIS A 37 -8.81 -1.51 -6.33
C HIS A 37 -8.53 -1.62 -4.83
N VAL A 38 -8.43 -0.49 -4.11
CA VAL A 38 -8.19 -0.48 -2.65
C VAL A 38 -9.31 -1.20 -1.91
N PHE A 39 -10.57 -0.92 -2.25
CA PHE A 39 -11.72 -1.57 -1.62
C PHE A 39 -11.74 -3.08 -1.90
N GLY A 40 -11.41 -3.49 -3.12
CA GLY A 40 -11.30 -4.90 -3.50
C GLY A 40 -10.24 -5.63 -2.68
N GLU A 41 -9.05 -5.03 -2.54
CA GLU A 41 -7.96 -5.59 -1.73
C GLU A 41 -8.38 -5.72 -0.26
N MET A 42 -8.88 -4.65 0.35
CA MET A 42 -9.38 -4.68 1.72
C MET A 42 -10.45 -5.76 1.92
N SER A 43 -11.46 -5.79 1.05
CA SER A 43 -12.53 -6.78 1.12
C SER A 43 -12.02 -8.22 1.00
N SER A 44 -11.03 -8.46 0.15
CA SER A 44 -10.46 -9.80 -0.04
C SER A 44 -9.66 -10.28 1.18
N THR A 45 -9.11 -9.35 1.97
CA THR A 45 -8.33 -9.66 3.18
C THR A 45 -9.17 -9.84 4.44
N VAL A 46 -10.46 -9.46 4.44
CA VAL A 46 -11.30 -9.53 5.64
C VAL A 46 -11.37 -10.96 6.20
N SER A 47 -11.56 -11.97 5.35
CA SER A 47 -11.63 -13.36 5.79
C SER A 47 -10.33 -13.83 6.43
N GLU A 48 -9.18 -13.44 5.86
CA GLU A 48 -7.85 -13.74 6.41
C GLU A 48 -7.66 -13.05 7.76
N LEU A 49 -8.03 -11.76 7.89
CA LEU A 49 -7.95 -11.02 9.16
C LEU A 49 -8.78 -11.67 10.27
N VAL A 50 -10.03 -12.06 9.98
CA VAL A 50 -10.90 -12.76 10.94
C VAL A 50 -10.28 -14.09 11.33
N TYR A 51 -9.88 -14.90 10.35
CA TYR A 51 -9.32 -16.23 10.60
C TYR A 51 -8.03 -16.18 11.44
N TYR A 52 -7.07 -15.32 11.09
CA TYR A 52 -5.80 -15.23 11.82
C TYR A 52 -5.91 -14.45 13.13
N GLY A 53 -6.92 -13.59 13.27
CA GLY A 53 -7.27 -12.91 14.52
C GLY A 53 -7.75 -13.87 15.61
N GLU A 54 -8.46 -14.94 15.22
CA GLU A 54 -9.00 -15.95 16.14
C GLU A 54 -8.15 -17.23 16.23
N SER A 55 -7.18 -17.38 15.34
CA SER A 55 -6.28 -18.54 15.30
C SER A 55 -5.39 -18.63 16.55
N ASN A 56 -5.06 -19.86 16.96
CA ASN A 56 -4.07 -20.14 18.00
C ASN A 56 -2.83 -20.85 17.43
N ALA A 57 -2.70 -20.94 16.10
CA ALA A 57 -1.60 -21.64 15.45
C ALA A 57 -0.27 -20.89 15.62
N THR A 58 0.83 -21.60 15.86
CA THR A 58 2.16 -20.98 15.97
C THR A 58 2.48 -20.11 14.76
N GLY A 59 2.85 -18.85 14.98
CA GLY A 59 3.15 -17.87 13.94
C GLY A 59 1.95 -17.04 13.44
N HIS A 60 0.71 -17.36 13.84
CA HIS A 60 -0.49 -16.67 13.36
C HIS A 60 -0.46 -15.15 13.58
N ARG A 61 0.14 -14.68 14.69
CA ARG A 61 0.27 -13.25 14.99
C ARG A 61 1.16 -12.50 13.99
N LEU A 62 2.20 -13.14 13.47
CA LEU A 62 3.06 -12.54 12.45
C LEU A 62 2.33 -12.47 11.11
N VAL A 63 1.55 -13.50 10.78
CA VAL A 63 0.66 -13.51 9.61
C VAL A 63 -0.36 -12.37 9.69
N LEU A 64 -1.03 -12.23 10.83
CA LEU A 64 -1.99 -11.15 11.05
C LEU A 64 -1.33 -9.77 10.85
N ARG A 65 -0.16 -9.54 11.47
CA ARG A 65 0.56 -8.27 11.38
C ARG A 65 0.99 -7.92 9.96
N ILE A 66 1.44 -8.89 9.17
CA ILE A 66 1.86 -8.60 7.79
C ILE A 66 0.66 -8.28 6.89
N ILE A 67 -0.50 -8.91 7.12
CA ILE A 67 -1.77 -8.56 6.44
C ILE A 67 -2.20 -7.15 6.82
N GLU A 68 -2.18 -6.81 8.12
CA GLU A 68 -2.50 -5.47 8.60
C GLU A 68 -1.58 -4.41 8.00
N LEU A 69 -0.27 -4.69 7.93
CA LEU A 69 0.72 -3.79 7.34
C LEU A 69 0.45 -3.57 5.85
N ASP A 70 0.21 -4.64 5.10
CA ASP A 70 -0.10 -4.61 3.67
C ASP A 70 -1.29 -3.68 3.35
N ILE A 71 -2.36 -3.77 4.15
CA ILE A 71 -3.53 -2.92 4.02
C ILE A 71 -3.28 -1.49 4.52
N ALA A 72 -2.58 -1.33 5.64
CA ALA A 72 -2.29 -0.03 6.24
C ALA A 72 -1.46 0.88 5.32
N LEU A 73 -0.65 0.31 4.42
CA LEU A 73 0.11 1.07 3.44
C LEU A 73 -0.79 1.88 2.47
N TYR A 74 -2.03 1.45 2.22
CA TYR A 74 -2.97 2.24 1.42
C TYR A 74 -3.36 3.56 2.11
N ALA A 75 -3.31 3.63 3.44
CA ALA A 75 -3.60 4.85 4.19
C ALA A 75 -2.51 5.93 4.06
N LEU A 76 -1.37 5.61 3.43
CA LEU A 76 -0.32 6.57 3.10
C LEU A 76 -0.54 7.22 1.72
N LEU A 77 -1.58 6.79 1.00
CA LEU A 77 -1.91 7.28 -0.32
C LEU A 77 -3.14 8.19 -0.28
N ASN A 78 -3.14 9.21 -1.12
CA ASN A 78 -4.28 10.07 -1.35
C ASN A 78 -5.27 9.42 -2.35
N VAL A 79 -6.37 10.10 -2.65
CA VAL A 79 -7.42 9.63 -3.59
C VAL A 79 -6.92 9.42 -5.03
N ARG A 80 -5.73 9.91 -5.35
CA ARG A 80 -5.04 9.73 -6.65
C ARG A 80 -3.97 8.63 -6.56
N GLY A 81 -3.91 7.83 -5.49
CA GLY A 81 -2.92 6.76 -5.36
C GLY A 81 -1.46 7.25 -5.26
N HIS A 82 -1.26 8.53 -5.00
CA HIS A 82 0.04 9.12 -4.71
C HIS A 82 0.24 9.26 -3.22
N ILE A 83 1.47 9.45 -2.77
CA ILE A 83 1.76 9.82 -1.38
C ILE A 83 0.85 10.96 -0.92
N ASP A 84 0.22 10.77 0.23
CA ASP A 84 -0.53 11.84 0.89
C ASP A 84 0.41 12.69 1.75
N LEU A 85 0.77 13.87 1.24
CA LEU A 85 1.63 14.83 1.93
C LEU A 85 1.02 15.40 3.22
N GLN A 86 -0.28 15.21 3.45
CA GLN A 86 -0.92 15.57 4.72
C GLN A 86 -0.59 14.58 5.85
N VAL A 87 -0.08 13.39 5.51
CA VAL A 87 0.31 12.39 6.49
C VAL A 87 1.63 12.80 7.16
N LYS A 88 1.55 13.12 8.46
CA LYS A 88 2.73 13.45 9.27
C LYS A 88 3.73 12.29 9.30
N HIS A 89 5.02 12.64 9.20
CA HIS A 89 6.16 11.73 9.28
C HIS A 89 6.11 10.58 8.26
N LEU A 90 5.66 10.86 7.04
CA LEU A 90 5.41 9.83 6.05
C LEU A 90 6.66 8.98 5.72
N ALA A 91 7.84 9.57 5.48
CA ALA A 91 9.07 8.78 5.28
C ALA A 91 9.39 7.86 6.46
N ARG A 92 9.23 8.35 7.70
CA ARG A 92 9.41 7.53 8.90
C ARG A 92 8.43 6.35 8.91
N LYS A 93 7.17 6.55 8.53
CA LYS A 93 6.17 5.46 8.44
C LYS A 93 6.54 4.44 7.37
N VAL A 94 6.98 4.88 6.19
CA VAL A 94 7.44 4.00 5.11
C VAL A 94 8.68 3.20 5.55
N PHE A 95 9.64 3.85 6.20
CA PHE A 95 10.83 3.19 6.73
C PHE A 95 10.49 2.16 7.81
N LEU A 96 9.58 2.50 8.74
CA LEU A 96 9.13 1.59 9.78
C LEU A 96 8.43 0.37 9.19
N ALA A 97 7.55 0.57 8.20
CA ALA A 97 6.88 -0.51 7.48
C ALA A 97 7.89 -1.46 6.82
N TRP A 98 8.89 -0.92 6.13
CA TRP A 98 9.97 -1.70 5.54
C TRP A 98 10.74 -2.52 6.57
N ARG A 99 11.14 -1.87 7.68
CA ARG A 99 11.87 -2.54 8.77
C ARG A 99 11.03 -3.65 9.38
N GLU A 100 9.75 -3.42 9.63
CA GLU A 100 8.83 -4.38 10.23
C GLU A 100 8.66 -5.61 9.34
N ALA A 101 8.47 -5.44 8.02
CA ALA A 101 8.38 -6.55 7.08
C ALA A 101 9.62 -7.46 7.14
N ILE A 102 10.82 -6.88 7.19
CA ILE A 102 12.08 -7.64 7.29
C ILE A 102 12.22 -8.34 8.64
N VAL A 103 11.94 -7.63 9.74
CA VAL A 103 12.08 -8.19 11.08
C VAL A 103 11.10 -9.33 11.30
N TRP A 104 9.84 -9.18 10.88
CA TRP A 104 8.83 -10.22 11.05
C TRP A 104 9.07 -11.43 10.19
N ASP A 105 9.65 -11.25 8.99
CA ASP A 105 10.07 -12.35 8.12
C ASP A 105 11.14 -13.22 8.81
N SER A 106 12.21 -12.58 9.30
CA SER A 106 13.25 -13.27 10.05
C SER A 106 12.69 -13.93 11.32
N GLN A 107 11.75 -13.29 12.02
CA GLN A 107 11.09 -13.90 13.18
C GLN A 107 10.29 -15.15 12.79
N LEU A 108 9.57 -15.13 11.68
CA LEU A 108 8.78 -16.28 11.22
C LEU A 108 9.68 -17.43 10.77
N GLU A 109 10.78 -17.15 10.06
CA GLU A 109 11.79 -18.14 9.67
C GLU A 109 12.34 -18.88 10.89
N ASN A 110 12.68 -18.14 11.95
CA ASN A 110 13.22 -18.69 13.19
C ASN A 110 12.17 -19.30 14.13
N THR A 111 10.88 -19.19 13.80
CA THR A 111 9.81 -19.79 14.61
C THR A 111 9.59 -21.25 14.20
N ASN A 112 9.86 -22.18 15.13
CA ASN A 112 9.61 -23.60 14.93
C ASN A 112 8.12 -23.94 14.98
N GLY A 113 7.69 -24.93 14.20
CA GLY A 113 6.30 -25.43 14.22
C GLY A 113 5.27 -24.53 13.52
N VAL A 114 5.72 -23.54 12.75
CA VAL A 114 4.82 -22.77 11.85
C VAL A 114 4.44 -23.65 10.67
N LEU A 115 3.13 -23.80 10.44
CA LEU A 115 2.58 -24.54 9.31
C LEU A 115 2.97 -23.89 7.97
N SER A 116 3.14 -24.70 6.93
CA SER A 116 3.51 -24.24 5.58
C SER A 116 2.52 -23.22 5.01
N GLU A 117 1.24 -23.40 5.29
CA GLU A 117 0.15 -22.55 4.83
C GLU A 117 0.27 -21.13 5.42
N LEU A 118 0.63 -21.03 6.71
CA LEU A 118 0.87 -19.74 7.35
C LEU A 118 2.08 -19.04 6.74
N ARG A 119 3.14 -19.79 6.40
CA ARG A 119 4.31 -19.23 5.70
C ARG A 119 3.92 -18.71 4.31
N GLN A 120 3.12 -19.46 3.56
CA GLN A 120 2.66 -19.01 2.24
C GLN A 120 1.84 -17.72 2.32
N VAL A 121 0.92 -17.62 3.28
CA VAL A 121 0.13 -16.40 3.47
C VAL A 121 1.03 -15.24 3.91
N PHE A 122 1.97 -15.48 4.82
CA PHE A 122 2.92 -14.44 5.22
C PHE A 122 3.73 -13.93 4.02
N THR A 123 4.31 -14.83 3.22
CA THR A 123 5.11 -14.48 2.04
C THR A 123 4.29 -13.68 1.03
N LYS A 124 3.04 -14.10 0.75
CA LYS A 124 2.12 -13.38 -0.13
C LYS A 124 1.94 -11.91 0.32
N HIS A 125 1.59 -11.69 1.59
CA HIS A 125 1.34 -10.32 2.08
C HIS A 125 2.63 -9.50 2.23
N LYS A 126 3.75 -10.15 2.55
CA LYS A 126 5.07 -9.50 2.55
C LYS A 126 5.41 -8.98 1.16
N GLU A 127 5.28 -9.79 0.12
CA GLU A 127 5.57 -9.39 -1.27
C GLU A 127 4.68 -8.22 -1.72
N LEU A 128 3.40 -8.24 -1.33
CA LEU A 128 2.46 -7.14 -1.59
C LEU A 128 2.85 -5.87 -0.83
N ALA A 129 3.17 -5.97 0.46
CA ALA A 129 3.61 -4.85 1.28
C ALA A 129 4.92 -4.25 0.73
N GLU A 130 5.90 -5.07 0.39
CA GLU A 130 7.16 -4.62 -0.18
C GLU A 130 6.98 -3.91 -1.53
N LYS A 131 6.07 -4.41 -2.39
CA LYS A 131 5.75 -3.76 -3.65
C LYS A 131 5.16 -2.36 -3.41
N LYS A 132 4.25 -2.23 -2.45
CA LYS A 132 3.66 -0.95 -2.04
C LYS A 132 4.71 -0.01 -1.44
N ILE A 133 5.58 -0.51 -0.56
CA ILE A 133 6.71 0.24 0.02
C ILE A 133 7.63 0.78 -1.08
N ARG A 134 8.04 -0.05 -2.04
CA ARG A 134 8.88 0.41 -3.17
C ARG A 134 8.19 1.52 -3.97
N ALA A 135 6.89 1.37 -4.23
CA ALA A 135 6.11 2.40 -4.93
C ALA A 135 6.00 3.72 -4.13
N LEU A 136 5.94 3.64 -2.80
CA LEU A 136 5.97 4.81 -1.93
C LEU A 136 7.36 5.46 -1.92
N VAL A 137 8.43 4.68 -1.77
CA VAL A 137 9.81 5.18 -1.72
C VAL A 137 10.17 5.99 -2.97
N VAL A 138 9.74 5.59 -4.16
CA VAL A 138 10.01 6.34 -5.40
C VAL A 138 9.31 7.70 -5.46
N GLN A 139 8.25 7.91 -4.66
CA GLN A 139 7.50 9.16 -4.61
C GLN A 139 7.94 10.07 -3.45
N LEU A 140 8.83 9.60 -2.58
CA LEU A 140 9.36 10.36 -1.45
C LEU A 140 10.26 11.50 -2.00
N PRO A 141 10.06 12.76 -1.57
CA PRO A 141 11.00 13.86 -1.85
C PRO A 141 12.44 13.52 -1.43
N ASP A 142 13.45 13.98 -2.17
CA ASP A 142 14.87 13.73 -1.83
C ASP A 142 15.27 14.38 -0.49
N ASP A 143 14.59 15.46 -0.11
CA ASP A 143 14.86 16.23 1.12
C ASP A 143 14.11 15.66 2.33
N PHE A 144 14.46 14.46 2.77
CA PHE A 144 14.13 14.02 4.12
C PHE A 144 15.20 14.50 5.10
N GLY A 145 14.99 15.71 5.61
CA GLY A 145 15.74 16.25 6.74
C GLY A 145 15.68 15.29 7.93
N CYS A 146 16.81 14.62 8.16
CA CYS A 146 17.22 14.15 9.48
C CYS A 146 17.72 15.34 10.31
#